data_AF-B0D3P3-F1
#
_entry.id   AF-B0D3P3-F1
#
_cell.length_a   1.000
_cell.length_b   1.000
_cell.length_c   1.000
_cell.angle_alpha   90.00
_cell.angle_beta   90.00
_cell.angle_gamma   90.00
#
_symmetry.space_group_name_H-M   'P 1'
#
loop_
_entity.id
_entity.type
_entity.pdbx_description
1 polymer ?
#
loop_
_entity_poly.entity_id
_entity_poly.type
_entity_poly.pdbx_seq_one_letter_code
_entity_poly.pdbx_strand_id
1 'polypeptide(L)'
;MAPRTLETATIDEDADIYEDKTVHAVYDAIASHFSSTRYKPWPVIAAFLSAPPTGWIGLDSGTGNGKYLPLPLDRPGDIWTIGLDRSRNLLTIARTAGKGEVIREVVWGNVLENGWRIGVFDYAISVATIHHLATQQRRMIAVQVRENGFCATLVYFSLPQRLLQAVSPDHGRILIYVWAIEQDELSKRKVLGEQEVLATTGKDVMVPWVLTIPATPGPIPSPGESENRPVYNRYYHMFAKGELAGLVVDAATSLGLQVSVKPDKTEQPLRGVEIVQDGWERSNYYVELRRWTILEAS
;
A
#
# COMPACT_ATOMS: atom_id res chain seq x y z
N MET A 1 -13.52 23.23 -8.49
CA MET A 1 -13.83 22.35 -9.63
C MET A 1 -14.77 21.28 -9.11
N ALA A 2 -15.91 21.03 -9.76
CA ALA A 2 -16.85 20.02 -9.28
C ALA A 2 -16.18 18.63 -9.25
N PRO A 3 -16.52 17.74 -8.31
CA PRO A 3 -15.97 16.39 -8.26
C PRO A 3 -16.25 15.65 -9.57
N ARG A 4 -15.23 14.99 -10.13
CA ARG A 4 -15.41 14.18 -11.34
C ARG A 4 -15.93 12.81 -10.95
N THR A 5 -17.02 12.38 -11.58
CA THR A 5 -17.53 11.01 -11.46
C THR A 5 -16.52 10.04 -12.07
N LEU A 6 -16.16 9.00 -11.31
CA LEU A 6 -15.26 7.94 -11.79
C LEU A 6 -16.03 6.90 -12.61
N GLU A 7 -15.36 6.40 -13.65
CA GLU A 7 -15.88 5.31 -14.49
C GLU A 7 -15.60 3.96 -13.83
N THR A 8 -16.54 3.03 -13.91
CA THR A 8 -16.34 1.65 -13.46
C THR A 8 -15.28 0.97 -14.33
N ALA A 9 -14.34 0.27 -13.71
CA ALA A 9 -13.35 -0.53 -14.41
C ALA A 9 -13.89 -1.94 -14.66
N THR A 10 -13.67 -2.45 -15.88
CA THR A 10 -13.91 -3.85 -16.24
C THR A 10 -12.56 -4.52 -16.41
N ILE A 11 -12.36 -5.65 -15.74
CA ILE A 11 -11.15 -6.48 -15.87
C ILE A 11 -11.53 -7.65 -16.79
N ASP A 12 -11.20 -7.53 -18.07
CA ASP A 12 -11.57 -8.47 -19.14
C ASP A 12 -10.40 -9.35 -19.63
N GLU A 13 -9.23 -9.19 -19.00
CA GLU A 13 -8.02 -9.93 -19.31
C GLU A 13 -7.33 -10.46 -18.03
N ASP A 14 -6.19 -11.13 -18.20
CA ASP A 14 -5.38 -11.57 -17.07
C ASP A 14 -4.98 -10.39 -16.17
N ALA A 15 -5.13 -10.57 -14.86
CA ALA A 15 -4.94 -9.50 -13.89
C ALA A 15 -3.52 -8.91 -13.90
N ASP A 16 -2.49 -9.73 -14.18
CA ASP A 16 -1.11 -9.25 -14.24
C ASP A 16 -0.89 -8.35 -15.45
N ILE A 17 -1.40 -8.76 -16.62
CA ILE A 17 -1.35 -7.98 -17.86
C ILE A 17 -2.15 -6.67 -17.71
N TYR A 18 -3.32 -6.75 -17.09
CA TYR A 18 -4.18 -5.60 -16.83
C TYR A 18 -3.48 -4.57 -15.94
N GLU A 19 -2.87 -5.03 -14.84
CA GLU A 19 -2.10 -4.18 -13.91
C GLU A 19 -0.85 -3.58 -14.58
N ASP A 20 -0.14 -4.33 -15.41
CA ASP A 20 1.01 -3.84 -16.17
C ASP A 20 0.63 -2.63 -17.05
N LYS A 21 -0.50 -2.72 -17.77
CA LYS A 21 -0.98 -1.65 -18.65
C LYS A 21 -1.57 -0.46 -17.88
N THR A 22 -2.45 -0.73 -16.92
CA THR A 22 -3.29 0.30 -16.28
C THR A 22 -2.67 0.89 -15.03
N VAL A 23 -1.67 0.23 -14.44
CA VAL A 23 -1.00 0.68 -13.22
C VAL A 23 0.48 0.90 -13.48
N HIS A 24 1.24 -0.16 -13.78
CA HIS A 24 2.70 -0.08 -13.80
C HIS A 24 3.22 0.88 -14.86
N ALA A 25 2.80 0.71 -16.12
CA ALA A 25 3.18 1.59 -17.22
C ALA A 25 2.72 3.04 -16.99
N VAL A 26 1.53 3.22 -16.40
CA VAL A 26 1.00 4.56 -16.10
C VAL A 26 1.85 5.25 -15.04
N TYR A 27 2.15 4.61 -13.91
CA TYR A 27 2.96 5.21 -12.84
C TYR A 27 4.38 5.54 -13.29
N ASP A 28 5.02 4.65 -14.06
CA ASP A 28 6.32 4.93 -14.66
C ASP A 28 6.25 6.15 -15.58
N ALA A 29 5.21 6.30 -16.40
CA ALA A 29 5.05 7.44 -17.30
C ALA A 29 4.80 8.77 -16.57
N ILE A 30 4.09 8.75 -15.43
CA ILE A 30 3.69 9.97 -14.71
C ILE A 30 4.59 10.32 -13.51
N ALA A 31 5.61 9.50 -13.21
CA ALA A 31 6.39 9.56 -11.96
C ALA A 31 6.88 10.96 -11.57
N SER A 32 7.47 11.70 -12.51
CA SER A 32 7.99 13.06 -12.27
C SER A 32 6.87 14.02 -11.86
N HIS A 33 5.76 14.05 -12.62
CA HIS A 33 4.63 14.92 -12.32
C HIS A 33 3.91 14.51 -11.03
N PHE A 34 3.72 13.20 -10.82
CA PHE A 34 3.15 12.64 -9.59
C PHE A 34 3.93 13.08 -8.36
N SER A 35 5.25 12.96 -8.40
CA SER A 35 6.10 13.31 -7.27
C SER A 35 6.02 14.80 -6.90
N SER A 36 5.99 15.70 -7.90
CA SER A 36 6.00 17.15 -7.70
C SER A 36 4.79 17.74 -6.96
N THR A 37 3.72 16.97 -6.79
CA THR A 37 2.42 17.49 -6.29
C THR A 37 2.03 16.97 -4.90
N ARG A 38 2.85 16.11 -4.27
CA ARG A 38 2.45 15.39 -3.04
C ARG A 38 3.62 15.21 -2.06
N TYR A 39 3.63 16.01 -1.01
CA TYR A 39 4.70 15.95 0.00
C TYR A 39 4.24 15.78 1.45
N LYS A 40 3.03 16.22 1.82
CA LYS A 40 2.61 16.20 3.24
C LYS A 40 2.23 14.79 3.71
N PRO A 41 2.92 14.19 4.69
CA PRO A 41 2.54 12.91 5.30
C PRO A 41 1.12 12.94 5.85
N TRP A 42 0.43 11.80 5.76
CA TRP A 42 -0.84 11.63 6.46
C TRP A 42 -0.59 11.53 7.96
N PRO A 43 -1.38 12.21 8.81
CA PRO A 43 -1.17 12.21 10.26
C PRO A 43 -1.07 10.81 10.86
N VAL A 44 -1.95 9.89 10.47
CA VAL A 44 -1.93 8.51 11.00
C VAL A 44 -0.62 7.78 10.67
N ILE A 45 -0.09 7.96 9.45
CA ILE A 45 1.15 7.31 9.01
C ILE A 45 2.36 7.93 9.70
N ALA A 46 2.38 9.26 9.83
CA ALA A 46 3.43 9.95 10.56
C ALA A 46 3.46 9.53 12.04
N ALA A 47 2.30 9.45 12.69
CA ALA A 47 2.19 8.98 14.07
C ALA A 47 2.66 7.52 14.21
N PHE A 48 2.28 6.65 13.28
CA PHE A 48 2.76 5.27 13.25
C PHE A 48 4.30 5.21 13.14
N LEU A 49 4.91 5.95 12.23
CA LEU A 49 6.38 5.94 12.03
C LEU A 49 7.15 6.66 13.14
N SER A 50 6.51 7.56 13.89
CA SER A 50 7.12 8.19 15.07
C SER A 50 7.09 7.29 16.31
N ALA A 51 6.28 6.21 16.34
CA ALA A 51 6.11 5.36 17.51
C ALA A 51 7.19 4.26 17.73
N PRO A 52 7.77 3.60 16.70
CA PRO A 52 8.82 2.60 16.87
C PRO A 52 10.03 3.11 17.67
N PRO A 53 10.64 2.30 18.55
CA PRO A 53 11.87 2.69 19.21
C PRO A 53 13.05 2.77 18.23
N THR A 54 14.11 3.46 18.66
CA THR A 54 15.36 3.59 17.90
C THR A 54 15.97 2.21 17.59
N GLY A 55 16.49 2.05 16.38
CA GLY A 55 17.11 0.83 15.88
C GLY A 55 16.17 -0.08 15.08
N TRP A 56 14.87 0.21 15.03
CA TRP A 56 13.92 -0.60 14.26
C TRP A 56 14.15 -0.48 12.75
N ILE A 57 14.08 -1.61 12.05
CA ILE A 57 14.17 -1.71 10.60
C ILE A 57 12.76 -1.93 10.04
N GLY A 58 12.38 -1.20 9.00
CA GLY A 58 11.06 -1.36 8.40
C GLY A 58 11.03 -1.34 6.90
N LEU A 59 9.87 -1.73 6.38
CA LEU A 59 9.56 -1.80 4.96
C LEU A 59 8.48 -0.79 4.59
N ASP A 60 8.73 0.01 3.56
CA ASP A 60 7.69 0.78 2.86
C ASP A 60 7.33 0.05 1.56
N SER A 61 6.25 -0.75 1.60
CA SER A 61 5.81 -1.63 0.52
C SER A 61 4.91 -0.88 -0.48
N GLY A 62 5.50 -0.48 -1.59
CA GLY A 62 4.94 0.53 -2.51
C GLY A 62 5.30 1.95 -2.09
N THR A 63 6.60 2.21 -1.90
CA THR A 63 7.11 3.48 -1.35
C THR A 63 6.85 4.70 -2.25
N GLY A 64 6.53 4.46 -3.53
CA GLY A 64 6.32 5.51 -4.52
C GLY A 64 7.52 6.44 -4.60
N ASN A 65 7.27 7.74 -4.46
CA ASN A 65 8.33 8.76 -4.49
C ASN A 65 9.14 8.87 -3.17
N GLY A 66 9.02 7.89 -2.27
CA GLY A 66 9.76 7.86 -1.02
C GLY A 66 9.24 8.83 0.04
N LYS A 67 7.96 9.24 -0.04
CA LYS A 67 7.35 10.24 0.85
C LYS A 67 7.58 9.96 2.35
N TYR A 68 7.64 8.68 2.74
CA TYR A 68 7.75 8.26 4.14
C TYR A 68 9.17 7.81 4.55
N LEU A 69 10.08 7.59 3.60
CA LEU A 69 11.47 7.19 3.88
C LEU A 69 12.28 8.21 4.72
N PRO A 70 11.98 9.53 4.68
CA PRO A 70 12.63 10.51 5.55
C PRO A 70 12.06 10.60 6.96
N LEU A 71 11.00 9.84 7.28
CA LEU A 71 10.34 9.91 8.59
C LEU A 71 11.00 8.95 9.58
N PRO A 72 10.96 9.27 10.89
CA PRO A 72 10.41 10.49 11.49
C PRO A 72 11.31 11.73 11.28
N LEU A 73 10.69 12.91 11.07
CA LEU A 73 11.43 14.15 10.74
C LEU A 73 12.19 14.74 11.94
N ASP A 74 11.67 14.53 13.15
CA ASP A 74 12.17 15.05 14.41
C ASP A 74 13.33 14.23 14.98
N ARG A 75 13.48 12.97 14.53
CA ARG A 75 14.57 12.07 14.91
C ARG A 75 15.09 11.29 13.69
N PRO A 76 15.66 11.99 12.70
CA PRO A 76 16.08 11.37 11.45
C PRO A 76 17.18 10.33 11.70
N GLY A 77 16.99 9.12 11.16
CA GLY A 77 17.95 8.02 11.30
C GLY A 77 17.73 7.13 12.52
N ASP A 78 16.75 7.43 13.37
CA ASP A 78 16.41 6.56 14.51
C ASP A 78 15.84 5.21 14.07
N ILE A 79 15.16 5.17 12.93
CA ILE A 79 14.66 3.94 12.32
C ILE A 79 15.19 3.87 10.90
N TRP A 80 15.34 2.65 10.40
CA TRP A 80 15.84 2.41 9.04
C TRP A 80 14.75 1.81 8.16
N THR A 81 14.15 2.64 7.31
CA THR A 81 13.10 2.20 6.36
C THR A 81 13.70 1.89 5.00
N ILE A 82 13.41 0.70 4.48
CA ILE A 82 13.73 0.27 3.13
C ILE A 82 12.48 0.42 2.26
N GLY A 83 12.58 1.16 1.16
CA GLY A 83 11.47 1.35 0.23
C GLY A 83 11.44 0.29 -0.87
N LEU A 84 10.29 -0.33 -1.10
CA LEU A 84 10.04 -1.23 -2.24
C LEU A 84 9.06 -0.57 -3.19
N ASP A 85 9.34 -0.53 -4.49
CA ASP A 85 8.33 -0.13 -5.48
C ASP A 85 8.55 -0.81 -6.83
N ARG A 86 7.46 -0.95 -7.59
CA ARG A 86 7.47 -1.54 -8.93
C ARG A 86 7.90 -0.52 -9.99
N SER A 87 7.70 0.77 -9.75
CA SER A 87 8.08 1.87 -10.64
C SER A 87 9.54 2.29 -10.41
N ARG A 88 10.39 2.02 -11.40
CA ARG A 88 11.82 2.42 -11.34
C ARG A 88 11.98 3.94 -11.32
N ASN A 89 11.10 4.65 -12.01
CA ASN A 89 11.14 6.11 -12.07
C ASN A 89 10.78 6.73 -10.72
N LEU A 90 9.80 6.18 -10.00
CA LEU A 90 9.49 6.60 -8.64
C LEU A 90 10.62 6.24 -7.66
N LEU A 91 11.23 5.06 -7.78
CA LEU A 91 12.38 4.70 -6.93
C LEU A 91 13.60 5.60 -7.12
N THR A 92 13.86 6.03 -8.35
CA THR A 92 14.94 6.97 -8.64
C THR A 92 14.75 8.27 -7.86
N ILE A 93 13.49 8.73 -7.75
CA ILE A 93 13.13 9.91 -6.94
C ILE A 93 13.20 9.59 -5.44
N ALA A 94 12.67 8.44 -5.02
CA ALA A 94 12.63 8.00 -3.63
C ALA A 94 14.02 7.91 -3.00
N ARG A 95 15.03 7.51 -3.78
CA ARG A 95 16.43 7.40 -3.37
C ARG A 95 16.99 8.70 -2.79
N THR A 96 16.47 9.85 -3.19
CA THR A 96 16.89 11.16 -2.68
C THR A 96 15.75 11.89 -1.98
N ALA A 97 14.76 11.17 -1.45
CA ALA A 97 13.63 11.77 -0.75
C ALA A 97 14.07 12.44 0.57
N GLY A 98 13.40 13.55 0.89
CA GLY A 98 13.66 14.35 2.10
C GLY A 98 14.52 15.58 1.82
N LYS A 99 15.09 16.14 2.89
CA LYS A 99 16.06 17.24 2.82
C LYS A 99 17.47 16.69 3.02
N GLY A 100 18.47 17.36 2.44
CA GLY A 100 19.88 16.98 2.53
C GLY A 100 20.28 15.92 1.51
N GLU A 101 21.54 15.51 1.56
CA GLU A 101 22.16 14.57 0.59
C GLU A 101 22.09 13.10 1.07
N VAL A 102 21.06 12.76 1.87
CA VAL A 102 20.90 11.41 2.43
C VAL A 102 20.31 10.49 1.36
N ILE A 103 21.05 9.45 1.01
CA ILE A 103 20.59 8.39 0.14
C ILE A 103 19.66 7.45 0.92
N ARG A 104 18.48 7.19 0.37
CA ARG A 104 17.50 6.23 0.91
C ARG A 104 17.71 4.86 0.31
N GLU A 105 17.54 3.83 1.14
CA GLU A 105 17.56 2.44 0.70
C GLU A 105 16.27 2.13 -0.06
N VAL A 106 16.43 1.73 -1.32
CA VAL A 106 15.32 1.39 -2.20
C VAL A 106 15.60 0.11 -2.97
N VAL A 107 14.57 -0.71 -3.12
CA VAL A 107 14.61 -1.99 -3.81
C VAL A 107 13.53 -1.97 -4.90
N TRP A 108 13.92 -2.39 -6.10
CA TRP A 108 12.97 -2.59 -7.18
C TRP A 108 12.37 -3.99 -7.11
N GLY A 109 11.05 -4.07 -7.08
CA GLY A 109 10.34 -5.33 -7.04
C GLY A 109 8.83 -5.15 -6.99
N ASN A 110 8.09 -6.25 -7.09
CA ASN A 110 6.64 -6.25 -6.96
C ASN A 110 6.23 -6.58 -5.51
N VAL A 111 5.18 -5.95 -4.99
CA VAL A 111 4.59 -6.32 -3.69
C VAL A 111 4.02 -7.75 -3.70
N LEU A 112 3.86 -8.34 -4.89
CA LEU A 112 3.53 -9.73 -5.13
C LEU A 112 4.77 -10.64 -5.35
N GLU A 113 5.99 -10.19 -5.05
CA GLU A 113 7.20 -11.01 -5.16
C GLU A 113 7.86 -11.33 -3.80
N ASN A 114 8.59 -12.43 -3.77
CA ASN A 114 9.23 -12.94 -2.55
C ASN A 114 10.67 -12.43 -2.41
N GLY A 115 10.81 -11.17 -1.96
CA GLY A 115 12.12 -10.53 -1.83
C GLY A 115 12.76 -10.59 -0.45
N TRP A 116 12.00 -10.98 0.58
CA TRP A 116 12.36 -10.75 1.98
C TRP A 116 12.51 -12.05 2.75
N ARG A 117 13.32 -12.03 3.82
CA ARG A 117 13.38 -13.13 4.79
C ARG A 117 12.23 -13.00 5.78
N ILE A 118 11.76 -14.12 6.33
CA ILE A 118 10.69 -14.14 7.33
C ILE A 118 11.17 -13.34 8.55
N GLY A 119 10.32 -12.45 9.04
CA GLY A 119 10.58 -11.72 10.28
C GLY A 119 11.71 -10.70 10.21
N VAL A 120 12.19 -10.34 9.01
CA VAL A 120 13.36 -9.45 8.85
C VAL A 120 13.08 -8.01 9.27
N PHE A 121 11.83 -7.57 9.22
CA PHE A 121 11.43 -6.21 9.57
C PHE A 121 10.75 -6.16 10.94
N ASP A 122 10.96 -5.08 11.68
CA ASP A 122 10.21 -4.78 12.90
C ASP A 122 8.86 -4.13 12.57
N TYR A 123 8.76 -3.45 11.42
CA TYR A 123 7.51 -2.89 10.94
C TYR A 123 7.40 -2.83 9.41
N ALA A 124 6.18 -2.72 8.91
CA ALA A 124 5.93 -2.45 7.50
C ALA A 124 4.78 -1.45 7.32
N ILE A 125 4.83 -0.65 6.26
CA ILE A 125 3.72 0.17 5.80
C ILE A 125 3.38 -0.21 4.36
N SER A 126 2.11 -0.14 4.00
CA SER A 126 1.61 -0.32 2.64
C SER A 126 0.56 0.75 2.36
N VAL A 127 1.01 1.86 1.76
CA VAL A 127 0.24 3.10 1.68
C VAL A 127 -0.14 3.40 0.24
N ALA A 128 -1.43 3.34 -0.06
CA ALA A 128 -1.96 3.53 -1.41
C ALA A 128 -1.29 2.60 -2.45
N THR A 129 -1.10 1.34 -2.05
CA THR A 129 -0.43 0.30 -2.85
C THR A 129 -1.42 -0.77 -3.28
N ILE A 130 -1.95 -1.56 -2.34
CA ILE A 130 -2.70 -2.78 -2.65
C ILE A 130 -4.03 -2.54 -3.38
N HIS A 131 -4.58 -1.33 -3.32
CA HIS A 131 -5.76 -0.98 -4.12
C HIS A 131 -5.49 -0.91 -5.63
N HIS A 132 -4.24 -1.06 -6.06
CA HIS A 132 -3.89 -1.18 -7.46
C HIS A 132 -3.93 -2.61 -7.99
N LEU A 133 -4.16 -3.59 -7.12
CA LEU A 133 -4.23 -4.99 -7.49
C LEU A 133 -5.65 -5.35 -7.91
N ALA A 134 -5.80 -5.82 -9.14
CA ALA A 134 -7.05 -5.95 -9.87
C ALA A 134 -8.02 -6.93 -9.23
N THR A 135 -7.50 -7.97 -8.57
CA THR A 135 -8.34 -9.02 -7.98
C THR A 135 -8.21 -9.07 -6.46
N GLN A 136 -9.29 -9.46 -5.78
CA GLN A 136 -9.29 -9.69 -4.34
C GLN A 136 -8.20 -10.70 -3.94
N GLN A 137 -8.01 -11.76 -4.74
CA GLN A 137 -6.96 -12.76 -4.50
C GLN A 137 -5.56 -12.12 -4.51
N ARG A 138 -5.25 -11.25 -5.48
CA ARG A 138 -3.96 -10.55 -5.53
C ARG A 138 -3.80 -9.58 -4.36
N ARG A 139 -4.86 -8.87 -3.96
CA ARG A 139 -4.88 -8.04 -2.74
C ARG A 139 -4.58 -8.84 -1.48
N MET A 140 -5.21 -10.01 -1.33
CA MET A 140 -4.96 -10.93 -0.22
C MET A 140 -3.50 -11.45 -0.25
N ILE A 141 -2.98 -11.80 -1.44
CA ILE A 141 -1.58 -12.19 -1.64
C ILE A 141 -0.61 -11.05 -1.29
N ALA A 142 -0.98 -9.78 -1.39
CA ALA A 142 -0.08 -8.69 -0.96
C ALA A 142 0.03 -8.57 0.57
N VAL A 143 -0.98 -9.04 1.30
CA VAL A 143 -1.02 -9.01 2.77
C VAL A 143 -0.43 -10.27 3.39
N GLN A 144 -0.75 -11.44 2.81
CA GLN A 144 -0.31 -12.75 3.28
C GLN A 144 0.20 -13.63 2.14
N VAL A 145 0.66 -14.83 2.49
CA VAL A 145 0.76 -15.93 1.54
C VAL A 145 0.12 -17.20 2.04
N ARG A 146 -0.65 -17.83 1.17
CA ARG A 146 -0.95 -19.25 1.24
C ARG A 146 -0.93 -19.83 -0.17
N GLU A 147 -0.37 -21.02 -0.31
CA GLU A 147 -0.46 -21.80 -1.54
C GLU A 147 -1.92 -22.11 -1.87
N ASN A 148 -2.33 -21.81 -3.09
CA ASN A 148 -3.37 -22.60 -3.73
C ASN A 148 -2.66 -23.71 -4.51
N GLY A 149 -2.52 -24.90 -3.92
CA GLY A 149 -2.19 -26.10 -4.68
C GLY A 149 -1.30 -27.10 -3.96
N PHE A 150 -1.91 -28.15 -3.45
CA PHE A 150 -1.28 -29.44 -3.23
C PHE A 150 -0.66 -29.94 -4.55
N CYS A 151 0.63 -29.68 -4.78
CA CYS A 151 1.43 -30.42 -5.75
C CYS A 151 2.46 -31.24 -4.97
N ALA A 152 2.09 -32.48 -4.64
CA ALA A 152 2.92 -33.42 -3.90
C ALA A 152 4.13 -33.96 -4.70
N THR A 153 4.47 -33.36 -5.84
CA THR A 153 5.56 -33.84 -6.69
C THR A 153 6.33 -32.65 -7.24
N LEU A 154 7.49 -32.43 -6.63
CA LEU A 154 8.62 -31.61 -7.08
C LEU A 154 8.67 -30.14 -6.60
N VAL A 155 9.62 -29.98 -5.67
CA VAL A 155 10.47 -28.82 -5.36
C VAL A 155 9.96 -27.84 -4.30
N TYR A 156 10.71 -27.83 -3.18
CA TYR A 156 10.85 -26.74 -2.23
C TYR A 156 11.10 -25.40 -2.96
N PHE A 157 10.07 -24.71 -3.41
CA PHE A 157 10.18 -23.34 -3.92
C PHE A 157 9.47 -22.39 -2.97
N SER A 158 10.31 -21.72 -2.16
CA SER A 158 10.08 -20.45 -1.49
C SER A 158 8.67 -19.85 -1.63
N LEU A 159 7.78 -20.20 -0.70
CA LEU A 159 6.48 -19.55 -0.51
C LEU A 159 6.70 -18.04 -0.49
N PRO A 160 5.94 -17.24 -1.26
CA PRO A 160 6.09 -15.81 -1.17
C PRO A 160 5.92 -15.34 0.28
N GLN A 161 6.68 -14.32 0.70
CA GLN A 161 6.57 -13.71 2.02
C GLN A 161 6.17 -12.27 1.83
N ARG A 162 5.11 -11.88 2.53
CA ARG A 162 4.42 -10.61 2.31
C ARG A 162 4.37 -9.84 3.60
N LEU A 163 3.49 -8.85 3.74
CA LEU A 163 3.50 -7.98 4.92
C LEU A 163 3.49 -8.77 6.25
N LEU A 164 2.58 -9.74 6.42
CA LEU A 164 2.47 -10.52 7.66
C LEU A 164 3.65 -11.45 7.96
N GLN A 165 4.38 -11.90 6.94
CA GLN A 165 5.53 -12.80 7.10
C GLN A 165 6.86 -12.06 7.11
N ALA A 166 6.96 -10.91 6.45
CA ALA A 166 8.17 -10.11 6.36
C ALA A 166 8.46 -9.38 7.69
N VAL A 167 7.43 -9.11 8.49
CA VAL A 167 7.61 -8.52 9.84
C VAL A 167 7.80 -9.59 10.91
N SER A 168 8.49 -9.23 11.99
CA SER A 168 8.74 -10.08 13.16
C SER A 168 7.43 -10.75 13.64
N PRO A 169 7.43 -12.08 13.87
CA PRO A 169 6.26 -12.75 14.42
C PRO A 169 5.95 -12.33 15.87
N ASP A 170 6.94 -11.80 16.59
CA ASP A 170 6.84 -11.56 18.03
C ASP A 170 6.34 -10.17 18.38
N HIS A 171 6.66 -9.18 17.53
CA HIS A 171 6.38 -7.76 17.77
C HIS A 171 6.09 -6.96 16.50
N GLY A 172 6.10 -7.60 15.33
CA GLY A 172 6.02 -6.92 14.04
C GLY A 172 4.77 -6.05 13.91
N ARG A 173 4.93 -4.79 13.49
CA ARG A 173 3.81 -3.85 13.30
C ARG A 173 3.55 -3.58 11.82
N ILE A 174 2.30 -3.53 11.40
CA ILE A 174 1.96 -3.26 9.98
C ILE A 174 0.91 -2.17 9.91
N LEU A 175 1.08 -1.18 9.03
CA LEU A 175 0.03 -0.22 8.70
C LEU A 175 -0.35 -0.33 7.22
N ILE A 176 -1.60 -0.67 6.93
CA ILE A 176 -2.13 -0.71 5.55
C ILE A 176 -3.11 0.45 5.40
N TYR A 177 -2.99 1.22 4.30
CA TYR A 177 -3.79 2.42 4.06
C TYR A 177 -4.27 2.45 2.59
N VAL A 178 -5.58 2.47 2.36
CA VAL A 178 -6.21 2.32 1.03
C VAL A 178 -7.34 3.33 0.82
N TRP A 179 -7.67 3.62 -0.44
CA TRP A 179 -8.78 4.53 -0.76
C TRP A 179 -10.12 3.87 -0.43
N ALA A 180 -11.01 4.65 0.21
CA ALA A 180 -12.37 4.26 0.53
C ALA A 180 -13.33 4.62 -0.62
N ILE A 181 -14.50 3.98 -0.67
CA ILE A 181 -15.62 4.45 -1.52
C ILE A 181 -16.10 5.82 -1.04
N GLU A 182 -16.25 5.98 0.28
CA GLU A 182 -16.71 7.19 0.95
C GLU A 182 -15.69 8.32 0.77
N GLN A 183 -16.11 9.41 0.13
CA GLN A 183 -15.26 10.56 -0.12
C GLN A 183 -15.66 11.73 0.79
N ASP A 184 -14.65 12.42 1.33
CA ASP A 184 -14.87 13.65 2.09
C ASP A 184 -15.20 14.86 1.19
N GLU A 185 -15.65 15.95 1.80
CA GLU A 185 -16.03 17.19 1.10
C GLU A 185 -14.87 17.84 0.32
N LEU A 186 -13.63 17.51 0.67
CA LEU A 186 -12.41 18.02 0.00
C LEU A 186 -12.01 17.14 -1.19
N SER A 187 -12.66 16.00 -1.39
CA SER A 187 -12.36 15.10 -2.49
C SER A 187 -12.78 15.70 -3.83
N LYS A 188 -11.90 15.54 -4.81
CA LYS A 188 -12.13 15.97 -6.20
C LYS A 188 -12.85 14.90 -7.03
N ARG A 189 -13.33 13.83 -6.39
CA ARG A 189 -13.85 12.63 -7.04
C ARG A 189 -15.20 12.25 -6.46
N LYS A 190 -16.05 11.65 -7.28
CA LYS A 190 -17.31 11.04 -6.86
C LYS A 190 -17.36 9.60 -7.36
N VAL A 191 -17.55 8.65 -6.45
CA VAL A 191 -17.68 7.22 -6.80
C VAL A 191 -19.16 6.94 -7.11
N LEU A 192 -19.42 6.24 -8.22
CA LEU A 192 -20.79 5.89 -8.60
C LEU A 192 -21.41 4.92 -7.58
N GLY A 193 -22.63 5.25 -7.12
CA GLY A 193 -23.32 4.47 -6.09
C GLY A 193 -22.70 4.58 -4.70
N GLU A 194 -22.05 5.70 -4.35
CA GLU A 194 -21.59 6.00 -2.98
C GLU A 194 -22.74 5.91 -1.94
N GLN A 195 -23.99 6.13 -2.35
CA GLN A 195 -25.17 6.04 -1.50
C GLN A 195 -25.71 4.60 -1.33
N GLU A 196 -25.12 3.61 -1.99
CA GLU A 196 -25.41 2.20 -1.73
C GLU A 196 -24.65 1.75 -0.48
N VAL A 197 -25.03 2.28 0.68
CA VAL A 197 -24.42 2.08 2.02
C VAL A 197 -24.38 0.59 2.45
N LEU A 198 -25.01 -0.30 1.69
CA LEU A 198 -25.11 -1.74 1.94
C LEU A 198 -24.10 -2.58 1.15
N ALA A 199 -23.28 -1.98 0.28
CA ALA A 199 -22.27 -2.74 -0.45
C ALA A 199 -21.15 -3.18 0.51
N THR A 200 -21.04 -4.50 0.72
CA THR A 200 -19.96 -5.12 1.54
C THR A 200 -18.67 -5.31 0.74
N THR A 201 -18.69 -5.01 -0.56
CA THR A 201 -17.57 -5.15 -1.49
C THR A 201 -17.25 -3.81 -2.12
N GLY A 202 -15.95 -3.54 -2.29
CA GLY A 202 -15.45 -2.36 -2.94
C GLY A 202 -15.85 -2.22 -4.41
N LYS A 203 -15.41 -1.12 -5.03
CA LYS A 203 -15.73 -0.77 -6.42
C LYS A 203 -14.47 -0.57 -7.24
N ASP A 204 -14.40 -1.27 -8.36
CA ASP A 204 -13.34 -1.13 -9.35
C ASP A 204 -13.59 0.09 -10.24
N VAL A 205 -12.61 0.99 -10.33
CA VAL A 205 -12.77 2.28 -11.01
C VAL A 205 -11.52 2.68 -11.80
N MET A 206 -11.73 3.47 -12.86
CA MET A 206 -10.67 4.15 -13.60
C MET A 206 -10.51 5.59 -13.11
N VAL A 207 -9.29 5.94 -12.71
CA VAL A 207 -8.96 7.26 -12.17
C VAL A 207 -8.09 8.01 -13.18
N PRO A 208 -8.58 9.12 -13.75
CA PRO A 208 -7.84 9.89 -14.72
C PRO A 208 -6.71 10.69 -14.06
N TRP A 209 -5.57 10.75 -14.73
CA TRP A 209 -4.45 11.62 -14.40
C TRP A 209 -4.10 12.51 -15.58
N VAL A 210 -4.36 13.80 -15.41
CA VAL A 210 -4.05 14.81 -16.43
C VAL A 210 -2.64 15.33 -16.15
N LEU A 211 -1.72 15.16 -17.10
CA LEU A 211 -0.42 15.82 -17.01
C LEU A 211 -0.60 17.32 -17.24
N THR A 212 -0.26 18.13 -16.24
CA THR A 212 -0.14 19.58 -16.42
C THR A 212 1.32 19.88 -16.71
N ILE A 213 1.60 20.43 -17.89
CA ILE A 213 2.93 20.93 -18.23
C ILE A 213 3.21 22.11 -17.29
N PRO A 214 4.32 22.13 -16.53
CA PRO A 214 4.69 23.31 -15.75
C PRO A 214 4.86 24.49 -16.71
N ALA A 215 4.26 25.62 -16.38
CA ALA A 215 4.40 26.83 -17.18
C ALA A 215 5.89 27.19 -17.24
N THR A 216 6.54 26.88 -18.36
CA THR A 216 7.82 27.52 -18.70
C THR A 216 7.57 29.03 -18.72
N PRO A 217 8.46 29.85 -18.13
CA PRO A 217 8.41 31.29 -18.35
C PRO A 217 8.73 31.55 -19.82
N GLY A 218 7.69 31.58 -20.64
CA GLY A 218 7.71 31.70 -22.09
C GLY A 218 6.37 32.31 -22.55
N PRO A 219 6.23 32.63 -23.84
CA PRO A 219 5.07 33.36 -24.33
C PRO A 219 3.76 32.62 -24.01
N ILE A 220 2.72 33.41 -23.75
CA ILE A 220 1.36 32.95 -23.41
C ILE A 220 0.97 31.79 -24.36
N PRO A 221 0.58 30.61 -23.83
CA PRO A 221 0.17 29.48 -24.66
C PRO A 221 -1.00 29.88 -25.56
N SER A 222 -0.93 29.42 -26.81
CA SER A 222 -1.92 29.77 -27.84
C SER A 222 -3.30 29.20 -27.46
N PRO A 223 -4.43 29.87 -27.79
CA PRO A 223 -5.76 29.33 -27.56
C PRO A 223 -5.95 28.10 -28.47
N GLY A 224 -5.70 26.91 -27.90
CA GLY A 224 -5.69 25.62 -28.62
C GLY A 224 -4.76 24.56 -28.00
N GLU A 225 -3.70 24.97 -27.29
CA GLU A 225 -2.76 24.02 -26.65
C GLU A 225 -3.34 23.31 -25.41
N SER A 226 -4.50 23.76 -24.92
CA SER A 226 -5.19 23.14 -23.78
C SER A 226 -5.87 21.80 -24.10
N GLU A 227 -6.13 21.49 -25.37
CA GLU A 227 -6.94 20.32 -25.77
C GLU A 227 -6.15 19.01 -25.90
N ASN A 228 -4.82 19.05 -26.01
CA ASN A 228 -3.99 17.87 -26.32
C ASN A 228 -3.18 17.32 -25.14
N ARG A 229 -3.67 17.50 -23.91
CA ARG A 229 -2.97 17.00 -22.71
C ARG A 229 -3.19 15.49 -22.59
N PRO A 230 -2.12 14.67 -22.51
CA PRO A 230 -2.29 13.24 -22.30
C PRO A 230 -2.95 12.97 -20.95
N VAL A 231 -4.04 12.20 -20.99
CA VAL A 231 -4.75 11.70 -19.81
C VAL A 231 -4.44 10.23 -19.67
N TYR A 232 -3.88 9.86 -18.52
CA TYR A 232 -3.62 8.46 -18.19
C TYR A 232 -4.71 7.97 -17.24
N ASN A 233 -5.45 6.95 -17.65
CA ASN A 233 -6.44 6.31 -16.79
C ASN A 233 -5.77 5.17 -16.06
N ARG A 234 -5.82 5.20 -14.72
CA ARG A 234 -5.24 4.16 -13.88
C ARG A 234 -6.29 3.43 -13.07
N TYR A 235 -6.14 2.13 -12.97
CA TYR A 235 -7.04 1.28 -12.20
C TYR A 235 -6.87 1.49 -10.69
N TYR A 236 -8.01 1.46 -9.99
CA TYR A 236 -8.07 1.30 -8.54
C TYR A 236 -9.27 0.47 -8.12
N HIS A 237 -9.08 -0.26 -7.03
CA HIS A 237 -10.13 -0.79 -6.18
C HIS A 237 -10.43 0.18 -5.02
N MET A 238 -11.61 0.81 -5.02
CA MET A 238 -12.09 1.62 -3.88
C MET A 238 -12.66 0.67 -2.82
N PHE A 239 -12.05 0.58 -1.65
CA PHE A 239 -12.49 -0.34 -0.61
C PHE A 239 -13.81 0.11 0.03
N ALA A 240 -14.69 -0.86 0.28
CA ALA A 240 -15.88 -0.64 1.11
C ALA A 240 -15.53 -0.69 2.61
N LYS A 241 -16.42 -0.14 3.46
CA LYS A 241 -16.29 -0.21 4.92
C LYS A 241 -16.16 -1.67 5.38
N GLY A 242 -15.11 -1.96 6.15
CA GLY A 242 -14.83 -3.29 6.71
C GLY A 242 -14.17 -4.28 5.74
N GLU A 243 -14.09 -3.96 4.44
CA GLU A 243 -13.45 -4.85 3.45
C GLU A 243 -11.95 -5.02 3.74
N LEU A 244 -11.24 -3.94 4.09
CA LEU A 244 -9.81 -4.02 4.41
C LEU A 244 -9.55 -4.89 5.64
N ALA A 245 -10.35 -4.71 6.70
CA ALA A 245 -10.25 -5.52 7.91
C ALA A 245 -10.56 -6.99 7.62
N GLY A 246 -11.63 -7.27 6.85
CA GLY A 246 -11.97 -8.63 6.40
C GLY A 246 -10.83 -9.27 5.60
N LEU A 247 -10.24 -8.53 4.65
CA LEU A 247 -9.10 -9.00 3.86
C LEU A 247 -7.89 -9.36 4.73
N VAL A 248 -7.61 -8.58 5.77
CA VAL A 248 -6.56 -8.90 6.74
C VAL A 248 -6.92 -10.11 7.61
N VAL A 249 -8.17 -10.25 8.04
CA VAL A 249 -8.63 -11.40 8.83
C VAL A 249 -8.48 -12.69 8.02
N ASP A 250 -8.93 -12.67 6.77
CA ASP A 250 -8.79 -13.79 5.85
C ASP A 250 -7.32 -14.12 5.63
N ALA A 251 -6.49 -13.09 5.45
CA ALA A 251 -5.05 -13.19 5.29
C ALA A 251 -4.33 -13.76 6.53
N ALA A 252 -4.75 -13.39 7.73
CA ALA A 252 -4.18 -13.92 8.96
C ALA A 252 -4.60 -15.38 9.17
N THR A 253 -5.89 -15.66 8.98
CA THR A 253 -6.48 -16.98 9.21
C THR A 253 -5.89 -18.03 8.26
N SER A 254 -5.67 -17.65 7.01
CA SER A 254 -5.09 -18.57 6.03
C SER A 254 -3.60 -18.89 6.31
N LEU A 255 -2.90 -18.04 7.06
CA LEU A 255 -1.56 -18.34 7.62
C LEU A 255 -1.61 -19.17 8.92
N GLY A 256 -2.80 -19.52 9.41
CA GLY A 256 -2.99 -20.17 10.70
C GLY A 256 -2.61 -19.26 11.87
N LEU A 257 -2.81 -17.95 11.73
CA LEU A 257 -2.66 -16.97 12.80
C LEU A 257 -4.00 -16.76 13.49
N GLN A 258 -4.00 -16.67 14.81
CA GLN A 258 -5.17 -16.18 15.52
C GLN A 258 -5.32 -14.68 15.34
N VAL A 259 -6.54 -14.22 15.04
CA VAL A 259 -6.85 -12.79 15.00
C VAL A 259 -7.44 -12.38 16.35
N SER A 260 -6.58 -11.92 17.25
CA SER A 260 -6.96 -11.51 18.61
C SER A 260 -5.88 -10.65 19.25
N VAL A 261 -6.22 -10.00 20.36
CA VAL A 261 -5.24 -9.45 21.30
C VAL A 261 -4.41 -10.62 21.86
N LYS A 262 -3.11 -10.40 22.08
CA LYS A 262 -2.22 -11.42 22.66
C LYS A 262 -2.79 -11.94 23.99
N PRO A 263 -3.09 -13.25 24.12
CA PRO A 263 -3.53 -13.82 25.39
C PRO A 263 -2.44 -13.77 26.46
N ASP A 264 -2.83 -13.71 27.74
CA ASP A 264 -1.87 -13.71 28.85
C ASP A 264 -1.18 -15.08 29.05
N LYS A 265 -1.91 -16.17 28.81
CA LYS A 265 -1.43 -17.55 28.93
C LYS A 265 -2.09 -18.46 27.92
N THR A 266 -1.33 -19.41 27.40
CA THR A 266 -1.83 -20.49 26.53
C THR A 266 -1.15 -21.81 26.93
N GLU A 267 -1.86 -22.92 26.81
CA GLU A 267 -1.29 -24.26 27.06
C GLU A 267 -0.38 -24.75 25.93
N GLN A 268 -0.48 -24.14 24.75
CA GLN A 268 0.29 -24.51 23.57
C GLN A 268 0.96 -23.27 22.94
N PRO A 269 2.08 -23.45 22.20
CA PRO A 269 2.65 -22.39 21.39
C PRO A 269 1.61 -21.80 20.45
N LEU A 270 1.53 -20.49 20.44
CA LEU A 270 0.51 -19.79 19.69
C LEU A 270 1.07 -18.55 19.01
N ARG A 271 0.56 -18.27 17.82
CA ARG A 271 0.92 -17.07 17.06
C ARG A 271 -0.34 -16.40 16.56
N GLY A 272 -0.31 -15.08 16.51
CA GLY A 272 -1.44 -14.33 16.06
C GLY A 272 -1.11 -12.93 15.60
N VAL A 273 -2.16 -12.20 15.29
CA VAL A 273 -2.13 -10.81 14.90
C VAL A 273 -3.31 -10.10 15.53
N GLU A 274 -3.03 -8.97 16.15
CA GLU A 274 -4.02 -8.07 16.69
C GLU A 274 -4.29 -6.98 15.66
N ILE A 275 -5.57 -6.67 15.41
CA ILE A 275 -5.97 -5.43 14.73
C ILE A 275 -6.02 -4.35 15.81
N VAL A 276 -4.93 -3.57 15.92
CA VAL A 276 -4.76 -2.53 16.94
C VAL A 276 -5.66 -1.33 16.64
N GLN A 277 -5.80 -1.00 15.36
CA GLN A 277 -6.68 0.07 14.89
C GLN A 277 -7.35 -0.37 13.58
N ASP A 278 -8.63 -0.03 13.43
CA ASP A 278 -9.40 -0.09 12.19
C ASP A 278 -10.14 1.23 12.07
N GLY A 279 -9.76 2.04 11.08
CA GLY A 279 -10.15 3.43 11.04
C GLY A 279 -10.29 3.99 9.63
N TRP A 280 -10.77 5.23 9.58
CA TRP A 280 -10.93 5.98 8.35
C TRP A 280 -10.35 7.40 8.54
N GLU A 281 -9.59 7.88 7.55
CA GLU A 281 -9.04 9.24 7.52
C GLU A 281 -9.11 9.81 6.10
N ARG A 282 -9.84 10.91 5.91
CA ARG A 282 -9.88 11.72 4.67
C ARG A 282 -10.08 10.91 3.40
N SER A 283 -11.14 10.11 3.36
CA SER A 283 -11.50 9.23 2.22
C SER A 283 -10.64 7.97 2.08
N ASN A 284 -10.01 7.51 3.16
CA ASN A 284 -9.15 6.33 3.15
C ASN A 284 -9.42 5.45 4.37
N TYR A 285 -9.47 4.15 4.16
CA TYR A 285 -9.45 3.17 5.25
C TYR A 285 -8.01 2.82 5.62
N TYR A 286 -7.80 2.52 6.89
CA TYR A 286 -6.53 1.98 7.35
C TYR A 286 -6.72 0.96 8.46
N VAL A 287 -5.78 0.03 8.53
CA VAL A 287 -5.66 -0.93 9.64
C VAL A 287 -4.23 -0.94 10.15
N GLU A 288 -4.08 -0.87 11.47
CA GLU A 288 -2.82 -1.14 12.15
C GLU A 288 -2.86 -2.55 12.75
N LEU A 289 -1.83 -3.34 12.46
CA LEU A 289 -1.69 -4.72 12.92
C LEU A 289 -0.48 -4.84 13.84
N ARG A 290 -0.57 -5.74 14.82
CA ARG A 290 0.55 -6.15 15.66
C ARG A 290 0.64 -7.66 15.74
N ARG A 291 1.75 -8.22 15.30
CA ARG A 291 2.05 -9.65 15.42
C ARG A 291 2.46 -9.97 16.85
N TRP A 292 2.13 -11.18 17.27
CA TRP A 292 2.55 -11.73 18.54
C TRP A 292 2.77 -13.24 18.45
N THR A 293 3.70 -13.72 19.27
CA THR A 293 3.93 -15.14 19.56
C THR A 293 3.89 -15.37 21.07
N ILE A 294 3.40 -16.53 21.47
CA ILE A 294 3.54 -17.12 22.80
C ILE A 294 4.28 -18.44 22.59
N LEU A 295 5.49 -18.53 23.13
CA LEU A 295 6.23 -19.78 23.16
C LEU A 295 5.72 -20.63 24.33
N GLU A 296 5.91 -21.95 24.25
CA GLU A 296 5.62 -22.85 25.37
C GLU A 296 6.34 -22.35 26.63
N ALA A 297 5.64 -22.30 27.76
CA ALA A 297 6.28 -22.02 29.03
C ALA A 297 7.21 -23.19 29.35
N SER A 298 8.52 -22.97 29.25
CA SER A 298 9.56 -23.91 29.68
C SER A 298 9.53 -24.15 31.17
#